data_AF-A0AAW7G457-F1
#
_entry.id   AF-A0AAW7G457-F1
#
_cell.length_a   1.000
_cell.length_b   1.000
_cell.length_c   1.000
_cell.angle_alpha   90.00
_cell.angle_beta   90.00
_cell.angle_gamma   90.00
#
_symmetry.space_group_name_H-M   'P 1'
#
loop_
_entity.id
_entity.type
_entity.pdbx_description
1 polymer ?
#
loop_
_entity_poly.entity_id
_entity_poly.type
_entity_poly.pdbx_seq_one_letter_code
_entity_poly.pdbx_strand_id
1 'polypeptide(L)'
;MLNQSFDEKTLLKLTTKKEIINFKLGRNTNEYVESLKSIAKKINNDSFSFSTINSFQYNGKIIYKINSPEECYTIKKISDNIKRLYKIKFSSKEDIVNQVINILSDTSSYRVFRLDVKEFFESIDFKSVLDKLSADNILSNSSLSKLHNLRQQLPSYFRGLPRGLAISSVLAELYMEEIDNIIRSEIGIYFYARYVDDIIIVLHDENIDMTYFEKNILK
;
A
#
# COMPACT_ATOMS: atom_id res chain seq x y z
N MET A 1 4.91 -7.03 -21.66
CA MET A 1 5.14 -7.27 -20.21
C MET A 1 5.57 -5.97 -19.54
N LEU A 2 5.14 -5.73 -18.30
CA LEU A 2 5.59 -4.58 -17.51
C LEU A 2 7.08 -4.68 -17.24
N ASN A 3 7.85 -3.61 -17.46
CA ASN A 3 9.26 -3.59 -17.06
C ASN A 3 9.39 -3.43 -15.53
N GLN A 4 9.80 -4.52 -14.87
CA GLN A 4 9.99 -4.58 -13.42
C GLN A 4 11.44 -4.32 -12.98
N SER A 5 12.39 -4.17 -13.89
CA SER A 5 13.80 -4.01 -13.55
C SER A 5 14.09 -2.65 -12.89
N PHE A 6 15.21 -2.59 -12.16
CA PHE A 6 15.71 -1.38 -11.53
C PHE A 6 16.75 -0.75 -12.45
N ASP A 7 16.31 0.09 -13.38
CA ASP A 7 17.18 0.81 -14.33
C ASP A 7 16.97 2.32 -14.19
N GLU A 8 17.96 3.11 -14.62
CA GLU A 8 17.93 4.57 -14.54
C GLU A 8 16.66 5.17 -15.16
N LYS A 9 16.18 4.61 -16.28
CA LYS A 9 14.94 5.05 -16.93
C LYS A 9 13.71 4.80 -16.07
N THR A 10 13.64 3.65 -15.39
CA THR A 10 12.51 3.31 -14.53
C THR A 10 12.51 4.12 -13.25
N LEU A 11 13.70 4.34 -12.66
CA LEU A 11 13.85 5.16 -11.47
C LEU A 11 13.57 6.63 -11.77
N LEU A 12 14.04 7.14 -12.91
CA LEU A 12 13.79 8.53 -13.33
C LEU A 12 12.30 8.85 -13.46
N LYS A 13 11.49 7.91 -13.96
CA LYS A 13 10.02 8.06 -14.03
C LYS A 13 9.36 8.19 -12.66
N LEU A 14 9.97 7.62 -11.63
CA LEU A 14 9.48 7.67 -10.25
C LEU A 14 10.04 8.86 -9.48
N THR A 15 11.15 9.45 -9.95
CA THR A 15 11.83 10.56 -9.29
C THR A 15 10.94 11.80 -9.19
N THR A 16 10.84 12.34 -7.98
CA THR A 16 10.15 13.61 -7.71
C THR A 16 11.15 14.75 -7.49
N LYS A 17 10.70 16.01 -7.61
CA LYS A 17 11.52 17.20 -7.30
C LYS A 17 12.13 17.14 -5.89
N LYS A 18 11.39 16.61 -4.92
CA LYS A 18 11.84 16.45 -3.54
C LYS A 18 13.03 15.49 -3.43
N GLU A 19 13.04 14.41 -4.20
CA GLU A 19 14.13 13.42 -4.19
C GLU A 19 15.39 13.95 -4.88
N ILE A 20 15.22 14.73 -5.96
CA ILE A 20 16.36 15.40 -6.61
C ILE A 20 17.13 16.25 -5.59
N ILE A 21 16.40 17.01 -4.76
CA ILE A 21 16.98 17.87 -3.72
C ILE A 21 17.55 17.01 -2.59
N ASN A 22 16.76 16.10 -2.02
CA ASN A 22 17.13 15.32 -0.85
C ASN A 22 18.33 14.40 -1.09
N PHE A 23 18.41 13.80 -2.28
CA PHE A 23 19.46 12.85 -2.65
C PHE A 23 20.57 13.50 -3.48
N LYS A 24 20.51 14.83 -3.69
CA LYS A 24 21.51 15.60 -4.43
C LYS A 24 21.85 14.97 -5.78
N LEU A 25 20.82 14.64 -6.56
CA LEU A 25 20.98 13.90 -7.83
C LEU A 25 21.67 14.71 -8.93
N GLY A 26 21.86 16.02 -8.75
CA GLY A 26 22.47 16.92 -9.73
C GLY A 26 21.65 18.18 -9.95
N ARG A 27 21.94 18.90 -11.05
CA ARG A 27 21.23 20.10 -11.50
C ARG A 27 20.57 19.95 -12.87
N ASN A 28 21.00 18.98 -13.67
CA ASN A 28 20.50 18.74 -15.01
C ASN A 28 20.15 17.27 -15.23
N THR A 29 19.45 16.99 -16.33
CA THR A 29 18.93 15.65 -16.65
C THR A 29 20.03 14.61 -16.79
N ASN A 30 21.21 14.97 -17.32
CA ASN A 30 22.31 14.03 -17.51
C ASN A 30 22.89 13.59 -16.16
N GLU A 31 23.10 14.54 -15.25
CA GLU A 31 23.57 14.25 -13.88
C GLU A 31 22.56 13.38 -13.12
N TYR A 32 21.25 13.61 -13.30
CA TYR A 32 20.23 12.74 -12.71
C TYR A 32 20.35 11.31 -13.21
N VAL A 33 20.50 11.13 -14.52
CA VAL A 33 20.61 9.81 -15.15
C VAL A 33 21.86 9.08 -14.65
N GLU A 34 23.01 9.76 -14.55
CA GLU A 34 24.25 9.17 -14.01
C GLU A 34 24.10 8.76 -12.54
N SER A 35 23.54 9.64 -11.70
CA SER A 35 23.27 9.35 -10.29
C SER A 35 22.32 8.15 -10.13
N LEU A 36 21.24 8.12 -10.90
CA LEU A 36 20.27 7.03 -10.89
C LEU A 36 20.84 5.72 -11.43
N LYS A 37 21.76 5.78 -12.40
CA LYS A 37 22.48 4.60 -12.91
C LYS A 37 23.39 3.99 -11.83
N SER A 38 24.08 4.83 -11.06
CA SER A 38 24.86 4.41 -9.90
C SER A 38 23.97 3.74 -8.83
N ILE A 39 22.84 4.38 -8.50
CA ILE A 39 21.85 3.85 -7.57
C ILE A 39 21.30 2.50 -8.05
N ALA A 40 20.88 2.40 -9.32
CA ALA A 40 20.40 1.17 -9.93
C ALA A 40 21.43 0.03 -9.85
N LYS A 41 22.71 0.33 -10.11
CA LYS A 41 23.79 -0.66 -9.99
C LYS A 41 23.91 -1.20 -8.56
N LYS A 42 23.75 -0.36 -7.54
CA LYS A 42 23.78 -0.80 -6.13
C LYS A 42 22.55 -1.62 -5.76
N ILE A 43 21.36 -1.25 -6.24
CA ILE A 43 20.11 -1.99 -5.98
C ILE A 43 20.14 -3.39 -6.61
N ASN A 44 20.75 -3.52 -7.79
CA ASN A 44 20.86 -4.78 -8.51
C ASN A 44 22.01 -5.67 -8.02
N ASN A 45 22.86 -5.20 -7.11
CA ASN A 45 23.91 -6.03 -6.52
C ASN A 45 23.28 -7.05 -5.55
N ASP A 46 23.76 -8.28 -5.57
CA ASP A 46 23.27 -9.35 -4.69
C ASP A 46 23.52 -9.07 -3.20
N SER A 47 24.47 -8.18 -2.88
CA SER A 47 24.72 -7.73 -1.51
C SER A 47 23.74 -6.67 -1.00
N PHE A 48 22.80 -6.21 -1.83
CA PHE A 48 21.82 -5.22 -1.43
C PHE A 48 20.95 -5.75 -0.29
N SER A 49 20.91 -5.00 0.81
CA SER A 49 19.99 -5.22 1.92
C SER A 49 19.53 -3.88 2.48
N PHE A 50 18.29 -3.87 2.97
CA PHE A 50 17.82 -2.77 3.79
C PHE A 50 18.64 -2.76 5.09
N SER A 51 19.19 -1.61 5.46
CA SER A 51 20.00 -1.46 6.67
C SER A 51 19.76 -0.12 7.37
N THR A 52 19.15 0.84 6.68
CA THR A 52 18.95 2.22 7.17
C THR A 52 17.49 2.53 7.52
N ILE A 53 16.73 1.51 7.90
CA ILE A 53 15.34 1.67 8.36
C ILE A 53 15.36 2.25 9.77
N ASN A 54 15.08 3.54 9.86
CA ASN A 54 14.89 4.21 11.13
C ASN A 54 13.41 4.16 11.53
N SER A 55 13.13 4.21 12.82
CA SER A 55 11.77 4.37 13.31
C SER A 55 11.69 5.48 14.34
N PHE A 56 10.53 6.12 14.42
CA PHE A 56 10.21 7.11 15.44
C PHE A 56 8.74 6.97 15.85
N GLN A 57 8.40 7.43 17.05
CA GLN A 57 7.04 7.38 17.54
C GLN A 57 6.31 8.69 17.22
N TYR A 58 5.08 8.57 16.74
CA TYR A 58 4.20 9.71 16.47
C TYR A 58 2.76 9.31 16.79
N ASN A 59 2.07 10.09 17.62
CA ASN A 59 0.71 9.80 18.09
C ASN A 59 0.55 8.36 18.62
N GLY A 60 1.52 7.88 19.39
CA GLY A 60 1.52 6.53 19.96
C GLY A 60 1.89 5.41 18.98
N LYS A 61 2.01 5.69 17.68
CA LYS A 61 2.33 4.70 16.63
C LYS A 61 3.79 4.78 16.19
N ILE A 62 4.36 3.64 15.81
CA ILE A 62 5.72 3.56 15.26
C ILE A 62 5.65 3.85 13.76
N ILE A 63 6.43 4.85 13.31
CA ILE A 63 6.56 5.21 11.90
C ILE A 63 7.98 4.86 11.45
N TYR A 64 8.08 4.10 10.37
CA TYR A 64 9.32 3.70 9.72
C TYR A 64 9.69 4.69 8.62
N LYS A 65 10.97 4.99 8.51
CA LYS A 65 11.52 5.92 7.51
C LYS A 65 12.84 5.39 6.98
N ILE A 66 13.02 5.57 5.67
CA ILE A 66 14.25 5.26 4.96
C ILE A 66 14.84 6.54 4.41
N ASN A 67 16.15 6.67 4.55
CA ASN A 67 16.89 7.84 4.09
C ASN A 67 17.88 7.52 2.96
N SER A 68 18.28 6.25 2.78
CA SER A 68 19.17 5.87 1.68
C SER A 68 18.44 6.00 0.33
N PRO A 69 19.06 6.63 -0.69
CA PRO A 69 18.48 6.70 -2.03
C PRO A 69 18.14 5.32 -2.61
N GLU A 70 19.04 4.34 -2.43
CA GLU A 70 18.91 2.98 -2.95
C GLU A 70 17.70 2.26 -2.38
N GLU A 71 17.54 2.29 -1.06
CA GLU A 71 16.38 1.69 -0.37
C GLU A 71 15.07 2.42 -0.72
N CYS A 72 15.10 3.76 -0.81
CA CYS A 72 13.95 4.57 -1.19
C CYS A 72 13.46 4.22 -2.60
N TYR A 73 14.36 4.22 -3.59
CA TYR A 73 14.04 3.85 -4.97
C TYR A 73 13.62 2.39 -5.10
N THR A 74 14.20 1.49 -4.31
CA THR A 74 13.78 0.09 -4.25
C THR A 74 12.32 -0.01 -3.83
N ILE A 75 11.94 0.57 -2.69
CA ILE A 75 10.56 0.56 -2.21
C ILE A 75 9.61 1.21 -3.20
N LYS A 76 9.97 2.38 -3.74
CA LYS A 76 9.13 3.07 -4.72
C LYS A 76 8.90 2.24 -5.98
N LYS A 77 9.96 1.61 -6.50
CA LYS A 77 9.86 0.81 -7.72
C LYS A 77 9.05 -0.46 -7.50
N ILE A 78 9.24 -1.15 -6.37
CA ILE A 78 8.42 -2.31 -6.02
C ILE A 78 6.95 -1.90 -5.82
N SER A 79 6.69 -0.78 -5.15
CA SER A 79 5.34 -0.24 -4.96
C SER A 79 4.65 0.07 -6.29
N ASP A 80 5.35 0.73 -7.22
CA ASP A 80 4.83 1.00 -8.58
C ASP A 80 4.56 -0.30 -9.34
N ASN A 81 5.47 -1.27 -9.26
CA ASN A 81 5.30 -2.57 -9.90
C ASN A 81 4.05 -3.27 -9.39
N ILE A 82 3.89 -3.43 -8.07
CA ILE A 82 2.72 -4.10 -7.48
C ILE A 82 1.45 -3.34 -7.86
N LYS A 83 1.44 -2.00 -7.72
CA LYS A 83 0.27 -1.18 -8.09
C LYS A 83 -0.18 -1.44 -9.54
N ARG A 84 0.76 -1.55 -10.47
CA ARG A 84 0.46 -1.74 -11.90
C ARG A 84 0.12 -3.18 -12.26
N LEU A 85 0.77 -4.16 -11.63
CA LEU A 85 0.54 -5.59 -11.86
C LEU A 85 -0.84 -6.02 -11.34
N TYR A 86 -1.18 -5.59 -10.12
CA TYR A 86 -2.46 -5.90 -9.46
C TYR A 86 -3.55 -4.87 -9.76
N LYS A 87 -3.26 -3.86 -10.61
CA LYS A 87 -4.20 -2.81 -11.01
C LYS A 87 -4.87 -2.09 -9.82
N ILE A 88 -4.10 -1.90 -8.75
CA ILE A 88 -4.59 -1.30 -7.50
C ILE A 88 -5.04 0.14 -7.75
N LYS A 89 -6.27 0.43 -7.32
CA LYS A 89 -6.87 1.76 -7.33
C LYS A 89 -7.01 2.23 -5.90
N PHE A 90 -6.52 3.43 -5.63
CA PHE A 90 -6.74 4.08 -4.34
C PHE A 90 -8.01 4.89 -4.41
N SER A 91 -8.89 4.72 -3.43
CA SER A 91 -10.08 5.53 -3.29
C SER A 91 -9.71 6.98 -2.96
N SER A 92 -10.37 7.93 -3.62
CA SER A 92 -10.27 9.34 -3.26
C SER A 92 -11.26 9.64 -2.14
N LYS A 93 -10.78 10.24 -1.05
CA LYS A 93 -11.65 10.67 0.06
C LYS A 93 -12.71 11.66 -0.43
N GLU A 94 -12.34 12.57 -1.32
CA GLU A 94 -13.26 13.56 -1.90
C GLU A 94 -14.36 12.88 -2.73
N ASP A 95 -13.99 11.89 -3.56
CA ASP A 95 -14.96 11.17 -4.38
C ASP A 95 -15.92 10.36 -3.51
N ILE A 96 -15.42 9.71 -2.45
CA ILE A 96 -16.24 8.98 -1.49
C ILE A 96 -17.24 9.93 -0.83
N VAL A 97 -16.75 11.05 -0.29
CA VAL A 97 -17.61 12.03 0.40
C VAL A 97 -18.70 12.56 -0.53
N ASN A 98 -18.35 12.92 -1.76
CA ASN A 98 -19.32 13.41 -2.75
C ASN A 98 -20.36 12.35 -3.11
N GLN A 99 -19.95 11.09 -3.29
CA GLN A 99 -20.87 9.99 -3.53
C GLN A 99 -21.82 9.78 -2.35
N VAL A 100 -21.29 9.78 -1.13
CA VAL A 100 -22.11 9.64 0.09
C VAL A 100 -23.11 10.78 0.21
N ILE A 101 -22.71 12.04 0.00
CA ILE A 101 -23.64 13.18 0.03
C ILE A 101 -24.77 13.01 -0.98
N ASN A 102 -24.47 12.58 -2.21
CA ASN A 102 -25.48 12.35 -3.23
C ASN A 102 -26.46 11.25 -2.85
N ILE A 103 -25.96 10.15 -2.27
CA ILE A 103 -26.79 9.02 -1.82
C ILE A 103 -27.69 9.45 -0.66
N LEU A 104 -27.15 10.16 0.33
CA LEU A 104 -27.90 10.61 1.50
C LEU A 104 -28.93 11.70 1.18
N SER A 105 -28.76 12.39 0.05
CA SER A 105 -29.73 13.36 -0.47
C SER A 105 -30.94 12.70 -1.14
N ASP A 106 -30.90 11.40 -1.40
CA ASP A 106 -32.06 10.63 -1.86
C ASP A 106 -33.08 10.47 -0.70
N THR A 107 -34.36 10.39 -1.03
CA THR A 107 -35.49 10.27 -0.08
C THR A 107 -35.79 8.83 0.35
N SER A 108 -34.93 7.90 -0.04
CA SER A 108 -35.05 6.47 0.27
C SER A 108 -34.68 6.17 1.72
N SER A 109 -35.33 5.20 2.36
CA SER A 109 -34.87 4.70 3.67
C SER A 109 -33.53 4.00 3.51
N TYR A 110 -32.55 4.34 4.35
CA TYR A 110 -31.23 3.73 4.35
C TYR A 110 -30.68 3.58 5.77
N ARG A 111 -29.75 2.65 5.94
CA ARG A 111 -28.85 2.59 7.09
C ARG A 111 -27.44 2.84 6.65
N VAL A 112 -26.70 3.54 7.48
CA VAL A 112 -25.28 3.83 7.26
C VAL A 112 -24.47 3.21 8.38
N PHE A 113 -23.54 2.33 8.02
CA PHE A 113 -22.50 1.87 8.93
C PHE A 113 -21.21 2.61 8.63
N ARG A 114 -20.61 3.17 9.69
CA ARG A 114 -19.26 3.69 9.67
C ARG A 114 -18.39 2.80 10.54
N LEU A 115 -17.36 2.23 9.94
CA LEU A 115 -16.42 1.33 10.60
C LEU A 115 -15.00 1.89 10.50
N ASP A 116 -14.16 1.49 11.43
CA ASP A 116 -12.75 1.83 11.47
C ASP A 116 -11.94 0.56 11.76
N VAL A 117 -10.93 0.29 10.93
CA VAL A 117 -10.06 -0.87 11.12
C VAL A 117 -8.99 -0.55 12.16
N LYS A 118 -9.17 -1.10 13.36
CA LYS A 118 -8.25 -0.91 14.47
C LYS A 118 -6.82 -1.32 14.10
N GLU A 119 -5.90 -0.38 14.31
CA GLU A 119 -4.47 -0.55 14.02
C GLU A 119 -4.17 -1.04 12.59
N PHE A 120 -4.90 -0.55 11.59
CA PHE A 120 -4.88 -1.01 10.19
C PHE A 120 -3.55 -1.56 9.65
N PHE A 121 -2.48 -0.77 9.59
CA PHE A 121 -1.21 -1.29 9.08
C PHE A 121 -0.58 -2.34 10.01
N GLU A 122 -0.73 -2.19 11.32
CA GLU A 122 -0.15 -3.10 12.30
C GLU A 122 -0.92 -4.44 12.38
N SER A 123 -2.20 -4.47 12.01
CA SER A 123 -3.05 -5.67 12.02
C SER A 123 -2.94 -6.52 10.76
N ILE A 124 -2.42 -5.98 9.65
CA ILE A 124 -2.22 -6.73 8.41
C ILE A 124 -0.95 -7.59 8.50
N ASP A 125 -1.10 -8.92 8.46
CA ASP A 125 0.04 -9.84 8.52
C ASP A 125 0.90 -9.75 7.25
N PHE A 126 2.08 -9.13 7.37
CA PHE A 126 2.99 -8.95 6.25
C PHE A 126 3.44 -10.29 5.67
N LYS A 127 3.53 -11.36 6.46
CA LYS A 127 3.91 -12.68 5.94
C LYS A 127 2.86 -13.20 4.96
N SER A 128 1.57 -13.19 5.33
CA SER A 128 0.49 -13.63 4.45
C SER A 128 0.47 -12.89 3.10
N VAL A 129 0.75 -11.58 3.10
CA VAL A 129 0.84 -10.79 1.86
C VAL A 129 2.03 -11.23 0.99
N LEU A 130 3.18 -11.54 1.59
CA LEU A 130 4.34 -12.06 0.86
C LEU A 130 4.06 -13.45 0.28
N ASP A 131 3.39 -14.31 1.04
CA ASP A 131 3.01 -15.66 0.60
C ASP A 131 2.05 -15.58 -0.59
N LYS A 132 1.06 -14.66 -0.57
CA LYS A 132 0.17 -14.37 -1.71
C LYS A 132 0.95 -13.90 -2.94
N LEU A 133 1.82 -12.89 -2.78
CA LEU A 133 2.66 -12.38 -3.86
C LEU A 133 3.55 -13.47 -4.49
N SER A 134 4.05 -14.40 -3.67
CA SER A 134 4.85 -15.53 -4.12
C SER A 134 4.01 -16.57 -4.86
N ALA A 135 2.79 -16.84 -4.40
CA ALA A 135 1.88 -17.80 -5.05
C ALA A 135 1.44 -17.31 -6.44
N ASP A 136 1.17 -16.02 -6.57
CA ASP A 136 0.71 -15.41 -7.82
C ASP A 136 1.79 -15.46 -8.93
N ASN A 137 3.08 -15.47 -8.57
CA ASN A 137 4.22 -15.49 -9.50
C ASN A 137 4.23 -14.34 -10.53
N ILE A 138 3.57 -13.21 -10.22
CA ILE A 138 3.47 -12.04 -11.11
C ILE A 138 4.62 -11.04 -10.86
N LEU A 139 5.02 -10.87 -9.61
CA LEU A 139 6.11 -9.98 -9.19
C LEU A 139 7.46 -10.67 -9.40
N SER A 140 8.47 -9.94 -9.86
CA SER A 140 9.80 -10.49 -10.11
C SER A 140 10.46 -11.04 -8.83
N ASN A 141 11.16 -12.17 -8.93
CA ASN A 141 11.88 -12.78 -7.81
C ASN A 141 12.84 -11.81 -7.12
N SER A 142 13.49 -10.91 -7.88
CA SER A 142 14.38 -9.87 -7.35
C SER A 142 13.63 -8.84 -6.49
N SER A 143 12.39 -8.50 -6.83
CA SER A 143 11.55 -7.62 -6.02
C SER A 143 11.03 -8.35 -4.79
N LEU A 144 10.58 -9.60 -4.95
CA LEU A 144 10.07 -10.43 -3.87
C LEU A 144 11.15 -10.71 -2.81
N SER A 145 12.39 -11.03 -3.23
CA SER A 145 13.51 -11.23 -2.32
C SER A 145 13.85 -9.96 -1.52
N LYS A 146 13.79 -8.79 -2.15
CA LYS A 146 13.95 -7.49 -1.48
C LYS A 146 12.82 -7.23 -0.48
N LEU A 147 11.58 -7.62 -0.76
CA LEU A 147 10.49 -7.52 0.21
C LEU A 147 10.67 -8.46 1.41
N HIS A 148 11.14 -9.70 1.18
CA HIS A 148 11.51 -10.59 2.27
C HIS A 148 12.65 -10.00 3.12
N ASN A 149 13.66 -9.41 2.48
CA ASN A 149 14.73 -8.71 3.20
C ASN A 149 14.18 -7.53 4.02
N LEU A 150 13.28 -6.71 3.47
CA LEU A 150 12.60 -5.64 4.20
C LEU A 150 11.88 -6.18 5.45
N ARG A 151 11.13 -7.28 5.30
CA ARG A 151 10.42 -7.93 6.42
C ARG A 151 11.37 -8.43 7.51
N GLN A 152 12.55 -8.93 7.13
CA GLN A 152 13.58 -9.42 8.07
C GLN A 152 14.25 -8.30 8.87
N GLN A 153 14.32 -7.08 8.34
CA GLN A 153 14.88 -5.93 9.04
C GLN A 153 13.93 -5.29 10.05
N LEU A 154 12.65 -5.64 10.00
CA LEU A 154 11.68 -5.20 10.99
C LEU A 154 11.80 -6.05 12.27
N PRO A 155 11.42 -5.52 13.44
CA PRO A 155 11.47 -6.27 14.68
C PRO A 155 10.74 -7.61 14.56
N SER A 156 11.30 -8.69 15.11
CA SER A 156 10.77 -10.05 14.97
C SER A 156 9.34 -10.19 15.53
N TYR A 157 9.02 -9.45 16.58
CA TYR A 157 7.68 -9.39 17.18
C TYR A 157 6.67 -8.60 16.33
N PHE A 158 7.14 -7.73 15.43
CA PHE A 158 6.27 -6.94 14.57
C PHE A 158 5.81 -7.79 13.38
N ARG A 159 4.50 -8.00 13.26
CA ARG A 159 3.88 -8.78 12.17
C ARG A 159 3.24 -7.92 11.09
N GLY A 160 2.91 -6.67 11.44
CA GLY A 160 2.24 -5.70 10.58
C GLY A 160 3.03 -5.24 9.36
N LEU A 161 2.42 -4.35 8.59
CA LEU A 161 3.06 -3.55 7.55
C LEU A 161 3.74 -2.31 8.16
N PRO A 162 4.98 -1.99 7.76
CA PRO A 162 5.71 -0.86 8.32
C PRO A 162 5.12 0.49 7.89
N ARG A 163 4.31 1.11 8.75
CA ARG A 163 3.72 2.43 8.51
C ARG A 163 4.79 3.47 8.18
N GLY A 164 4.52 4.33 7.21
CA GLY A 164 5.44 5.40 6.76
C GLY A 164 6.24 5.05 5.50
N LEU A 165 6.28 3.77 5.11
CA LEU A 165 6.87 3.34 3.84
C LEU A 165 5.78 3.26 2.76
N ALA A 166 6.11 3.73 1.54
CA ALA A 166 5.16 3.75 0.42
C ALA A 166 4.62 2.37 0.03
N ILE A 167 5.40 1.31 0.30
CA ILE A 167 5.02 -0.08 0.02
C ILE A 167 3.83 -0.52 0.86
N SER A 168 3.72 -0.05 2.10
CA SER A 168 2.68 -0.49 3.05
C SER A 168 1.29 -0.13 2.55
N SER A 169 1.11 1.02 1.90
CA SER A 169 -0.17 1.39 1.29
C SER A 169 -0.57 0.41 0.19
N VAL A 170 0.35 0.03 -0.70
CA VAL A 170 0.05 -0.87 -1.82
C VAL A 170 -0.21 -2.29 -1.32
N LEU A 171 0.57 -2.77 -0.36
CA LEU A 171 0.37 -4.09 0.25
C LEU A 171 -0.94 -4.17 1.03
N ALA A 172 -1.32 -3.09 1.73
CA ALA A 172 -2.59 -3.04 2.44
C ALA A 172 -3.79 -3.11 1.49
N GLU A 173 -3.74 -2.42 0.35
CA GLU A 173 -4.81 -2.54 -0.65
C GLU A 173 -4.90 -3.96 -1.23
N LEU A 174 -3.76 -4.61 -1.49
CA LEU A 174 -3.76 -6.00 -1.96
C LEU A 174 -4.35 -6.98 -0.94
N TYR A 175 -4.12 -6.73 0.35
CA TYR A 175 -4.68 -7.52 1.43
C TYR A 175 -6.20 -7.30 1.56
N MET A 176 -6.63 -6.04 1.53
CA MET A 176 -8.03 -5.68 1.71
C MET A 176 -8.92 -6.01 0.51
N GLU A 177 -8.35 -6.25 -0.67
CA GLU A 177 -9.11 -6.50 -1.90
C GLU A 177 -10.16 -7.62 -1.75
N GLU A 178 -9.80 -8.73 -1.10
CA GLU A 178 -10.74 -9.86 -0.89
C GLU A 178 -11.87 -9.47 0.06
N ILE A 179 -11.56 -8.80 1.17
CA ILE A 179 -12.54 -8.33 2.16
C ILE A 179 -13.49 -7.30 1.50
N ASP A 180 -12.93 -6.35 0.76
CA ASP A 180 -13.67 -5.33 0.03
C ASP A 180 -14.64 -5.96 -0.99
N ASN A 181 -14.22 -7.03 -1.66
CA ASN A 181 -15.05 -7.74 -2.63
C ASN A 181 -16.17 -8.55 -1.96
N ILE A 182 -15.87 -9.22 -0.85
CA ILE A 182 -16.88 -9.93 -0.05
C ILE A 182 -17.97 -8.96 0.40
N ILE A 183 -17.59 -7.85 1.03
CA ILE A 183 -18.55 -6.84 1.48
C ILE A 183 -19.35 -6.32 0.29
N ARG A 184 -18.71 -5.89 -0.80
CA ARG A 184 -19.43 -5.35 -1.98
C ARG A 184 -20.39 -6.36 -2.63
N SER A 185 -20.12 -7.65 -2.51
CA SER A 185 -20.97 -8.71 -3.06
C SER A 185 -22.17 -9.07 -2.18
N GLU A 186 -22.22 -8.55 -0.96
CA GLU A 186 -23.27 -8.86 0.00
C GLU A 186 -24.62 -8.29 -0.42
N ILE A 187 -25.67 -9.10 -0.30
CA ILE A 187 -27.03 -8.72 -0.67
C ILE A 187 -27.49 -7.56 0.24
N GLY A 188 -28.17 -6.58 -0.34
CA GLY A 188 -28.72 -5.43 0.40
C GLY A 188 -27.74 -4.27 0.60
N ILE A 189 -26.44 -4.46 0.32
CA ILE A 189 -25.49 -3.34 0.27
C ILE A 189 -25.73 -2.53 -1.00
N TYR A 190 -26.07 -1.27 -0.82
CA TYR A 190 -26.26 -0.30 -1.89
C TYR A 190 -24.95 0.39 -2.26
N PHE A 191 -24.14 0.74 -1.24
CA PHE A 191 -22.87 1.42 -1.44
C PHE A 191 -21.83 0.94 -0.42
N TYR A 192 -20.61 0.73 -0.89
CA TYR A 192 -19.45 0.42 -0.06
C TYR A 192 -18.25 1.25 -0.52
N ALA A 193 -17.58 1.89 0.42
CA ALA A 193 -16.29 2.49 0.17
C ALA A 193 -15.36 2.36 1.38
N ARG A 194 -14.06 2.22 1.09
CA ARG A 194 -12.98 2.24 2.07
C ARG A 194 -11.95 3.30 1.70
N TYR A 195 -11.51 4.05 2.69
CA TYR A 195 -10.37 4.96 2.61
C TYR A 195 -9.38 4.60 3.71
N VAL A 196 -8.37 3.80 3.36
CA VAL A 196 -7.41 3.24 4.33
C VAL A 196 -8.14 2.42 5.39
N ASP A 197 -8.28 2.95 6.60
CA ASP A 197 -8.89 2.36 7.80
C ASP A 197 -10.38 2.68 7.95
N ASP A 198 -10.83 3.85 7.46
CA ASP A 198 -12.24 4.23 7.46
C ASP A 198 -13.03 3.44 6.38
N ILE A 199 -14.14 2.83 6.79
CA ILE A 199 -15.10 2.15 5.92
C ILE A 199 -16.47 2.78 6.09
N ILE A 200 -17.18 2.97 4.97
CA ILE A 200 -18.59 3.36 4.96
C ILE A 200 -19.40 2.36 4.14
N ILE A 201 -20.55 1.96 4.69
CA ILE A 201 -21.50 1.06 4.06
C ILE A 201 -22.87 1.73 4.12
N VAL A 202 -23.56 1.79 2.98
CA VAL A 202 -24.97 2.18 2.90
C VAL A 202 -25.75 0.99 2.39
N LEU A 203 -26.86 0.69 3.04
CA LEU A 203 -27.74 -0.43 2.71
C LEU A 203 -29.21 -0.03 2.90
N HIS A 204 -30.08 -0.73 2.17
CA HIS A 204 -31.54 -0.54 2.25
C HIS A 204 -32.23 -1.63 3.07
N ASP A 205 -31.55 -2.74 3.36
CA ASP A 205 -32.16 -3.87 4.08
C ASP A 205 -32.17 -3.65 5.60
N GLU A 206 -33.37 -3.59 6.15
CA GLU A 206 -33.57 -3.42 7.59
C GLU A 206 -33.21 -4.67 8.42
N ASN A 207 -32.95 -5.81 7.79
CA ASN A 207 -32.61 -7.04 8.51
C ASN A 207 -31.10 -7.24 8.68
N ILE A 208 -30.28 -6.46 7.98
CA ILE A 208 -28.83 -6.52 8.10
C ILE A 208 -28.40 -5.53 9.18
N ASP A 209 -27.80 -6.07 10.25
CA ASP A 209 -27.23 -5.31 11.35
C ASP A 209 -25.71 -5.53 11.45
N MET A 210 -25.07 -4.83 12.40
CA MET A 210 -23.63 -4.98 12.62
C MET A 210 -23.23 -6.38 13.05
N THR A 211 -24.09 -7.11 13.77
CA THR A 211 -23.78 -8.46 14.25
C THR A 211 -23.68 -9.46 13.10
N TYR A 212 -24.39 -9.22 12.00
CA TYR A 212 -24.25 -9.98 10.76
C TYR A 212 -22.84 -9.86 10.18
N PHE A 213 -22.34 -8.63 10.02
CA PHE A 213 -21.00 -8.38 9.46
C PHE A 213 -19.89 -8.98 10.32
N GLU A 214 -19.98 -8.83 11.64
CA GLU A 214 -19.00 -9.40 12.57
C GLU A 214 -18.94 -10.93 12.50
N LYS A 215 -20.10 -11.61 12.37
CA LYS A 215 -20.15 -13.08 12.37
C LYS A 215 -19.79 -13.71 11.03
N ASN A 216 -20.09 -13.03 9.92
CA ASN A 216 -20.06 -13.66 8.60
C ASN A 216 -18.93 -13.15 7.70
N ILE A 217 -18.45 -11.92 7.91
CA ILE A 217 -17.52 -11.26 6.97
C ILE A 217 -16.17 -10.94 7.62
N LEU A 218 -16.14 -10.50 8.88
CA LEU A 218 -14.92 -10.01 9.56
C LEU A 218 -14.20 -11.07 10.44
N LYS A 219 -14.23 -12.35 10.05
CA LYS A 219 -13.61 -13.44 10.82
C LYS A 219 -12.08 -13.39 10.87
#